data_AF-A0AAD4EMK6-F1
#
_entry.id   AF-A0AAD4EMK6-F1
#
_cell.length_a   1.000
_cell.length_b   1.000
_cell.length_c   1.000
_cell.angle_alpha   90.00
_cell.angle_beta   90.00
_cell.angle_gamma   90.00
#
_symmetry.space_group_name_H-M   'P 1'
#
loop_
_entity.id
_entity.type
_entity.pdbx_description
1 polymer ?
#
loop_
_entity_poly.entity_id
_entity_poly.type
_entity_poly.pdbx_seq_one_letter_code
_entity_poly.pdbx_strand_id
1 'polypeptide(L)' 'MQFSGFRSVIGSMWSVKDDVAQEVVSGFYENLIDDSGRLDCTRAATALHKALKKLQRSDIPLEQRIVFVHIGV' A
#
# COMPACT_ATOMS: atom_id res chain seq x y z
N MET A 1 7.99 -11.27 -14.83
CA MET A 1 9.31 -10.66 -14.59
C MET A 1 9.12 -9.17 -14.41
N GLN A 2 9.42 -8.63 -13.23
CA GLN A 2 9.70 -7.20 -13.10
C GLN A 2 11.06 -6.98 -13.77
N PHE A 3 11.09 -6.23 -14.87
CA PHE A 3 12.22 -6.21 -15.82
C PHE A 3 13.58 -5.89 -15.17
N SER A 4 13.57 -5.15 -14.06
CA SER A 4 14.76 -4.75 -13.29
C SER A 4 15.10 -5.65 -12.10
N GLY A 5 14.46 -6.82 -11.94
CA GLY A 5 14.77 -7.76 -10.86
C GLY A 5 14.19 -7.40 -9.49
N PHE A 6 13.28 -6.43 -9.41
CA PHE A 6 12.48 -6.21 -8.21
C PHE A 6 11.65 -7.46 -7.91
N ARG A 7 11.47 -7.73 -6.62
CA ARG A 7 10.72 -8.90 -6.14
C ARG A 7 9.23 -8.60 -5.96
N SER A 8 8.93 -7.38 -5.53
CA SER A 8 7.57 -6.85 -5.46
C SER A 8 7.57 -5.33 -5.69
N VAL A 9 6.49 -4.83 -6.28
CA VAL A 9 6.23 -3.41 -6.54
C VAL A 9 4.81 -3.08 -6.10
N ILE A 10 4.65 -1.94 -5.46
CA ILE A 10 3.36 -1.31 -5.19
C ILE A 10 3.27 -0.04 -6.02
N GLY A 11 2.11 0.20 -6.61
CA GLY A 11 1.86 1.42 -7.38
C GLY A 11 0.38 1.75 -7.46
N SER A 12 0.09 2.93 -8.02
CA SER A 12 -1.25 3.35 -8.39
C SER A 12 -1.48 3.13 -9.88
N MET A 13 -2.68 2.71 -10.26
CA MET A 13 -3.08 2.53 -11.65
C MET A 13 -3.39 3.85 -12.36
N TRP A 14 -3.78 4.90 -11.62
CA TRP A 14 -4.06 6.25 -12.13
C TRP A 14 -3.71 7.31 -11.06
N SER A 15 -4.05 8.58 -11.35
CA SER A 15 -3.78 9.71 -10.46
C SER A 15 -4.53 9.58 -9.14
N VAL A 16 -3.81 9.80 -8.05
CA VAL A 16 -4.34 9.83 -6.69
C VAL A 16 -4.07 11.20 -6.12
N LYS A 17 -4.98 11.70 -5.28
CA LYS A 17 -4.73 12.93 -4.52
C LYS A 17 -3.61 12.70 -3.51
N ASP A 18 -2.78 13.71 -3.30
CA ASP A 18 -1.60 13.62 -2.43
C ASP A 18 -1.95 13.28 -0.98
N ASP A 19 -3.07 13.79 -0.47
CA ASP A 19 -3.58 13.50 0.88
C ASP A 19 -3.93 12.01 1.05
N VAL A 20 -4.62 11.42 0.06
CA VAL A 20 -4.95 9.99 0.06
C VAL A 20 -3.68 9.15 -0.09
N ALA A 21 -2.76 9.55 -0.96
CA ALA A 21 -1.48 8.85 -1.13
C ALA A 21 -0.67 8.85 0.17
N GLN A 22 -0.59 9.99 0.86
CA GLN A 22 0.09 10.11 2.15
C GLN A 22 -0.52 9.16 3.19
N GLU A 23 -1.85 9.16 3.35
CA GLU A 23 -2.56 8.26 4.29
C GLU A 23 -2.29 6.78 3.98
N VAL A 24 -2.33 6.39 2.70
CA VAL A 24 -2.06 5.01 2.27
C VAL A 24 -0.62 4.61 2.58
N VAL A 25 0.36 5.48 2.26
CA VAL A 25 1.78 5.19 2.47
C VAL A 25 2.12 5.12 3.95
N SER A 26 1.59 6.04 4.77
CA SER A 26 1.74 6.00 6.23
C SER A 26 1.17 4.69 6.80
N GLY A 27 -0.08 4.37 6.47
CA GLY A 27 -0.71 3.12 6.91
C GLY A 27 0.00 1.87 6.41
N PHE A 28 0.57 1.91 5.20
CA PHE A 28 1.35 0.80 4.65
C PHE A 28 2.60 0.55 5.49
N TYR A 29 3.43 1.56 5.74
CA TYR A 29 4.65 1.41 6.54
C TYR A 29 4.36 1.05 7.99
N GLU A 30 3.30 1.59 8.60
CA GLU A 30 2.82 1.18 9.93
C GLU A 30 2.54 -0.33 10.01
N ASN A 31 2.02 -0.93 8.93
CA ASN A 31 1.67 -2.35 8.91
C ASN A 31 2.78 -3.27 8.36
N LEU A 32 3.81 -2.69 7.74
CA LEU A 32 4.99 -3.35 7.20
C LEU A 32 6.08 -3.53 8.25
N ILE A 33 6.19 -2.58 9.18
CA ILE A 33 7.08 -2.66 10.32
C ILE A 33 6.52 -3.69 11.31
N ASP A 34 7.34 -4.65 11.72
CA ASP A 34 6.99 -5.66 12.72
C ASP A 34 7.11 -5.11 14.15
N ASP A 35 6.72 -5.93 15.14
CA ASP A 35 6.74 -5.54 16.56
C ASP A 35 8.17 -5.26 17.08
N SER A 36 9.20 -5.68 16.36
CA SER A 36 10.61 -5.43 16.67
C SER A 36 11.16 -4.16 15.98
N GLY A 37 10.34 -3.45 15.22
CA GLY A 37 10.73 -2.25 14.47
C GLY A 37 11.44 -2.55 13.16
N ARG A 38 11.43 -3.80 12.67
CA ARG A 38 12.08 -4.19 11.42
C ARG A 38 11.07 -4.23 10.28
N LEU A 39 11.54 -3.92 9.07
CA LEU A 39 10.73 -4.06 7.87
C LEU A 39 10.56 -5.53 7.51
N ASP A 40 9.32 -6.02 7.51
CA ASP A 40 8.96 -7.34 7.01
C ASP A 40 8.30 -7.24 5.63
N CYS A 41 9.14 -7.21 4.60
CA CYS A 41 8.69 -7.11 3.21
C CYS A 41 7.83 -8.29 2.75
N THR A 42 7.85 -9.44 3.45
CA THR A 42 7.00 -10.59 3.11
C THR A 42 5.51 -10.29 3.35
N ARG A 43 5.22 -9.25 4.14
CA ARG A 43 3.87 -8.82 4.48
C ARG A 43 3.36 -7.67 3.61
N ALA A 44 4.08 -7.25 2.57
CA ALA A 44 3.74 -6.09 1.76
C ALA A 44 2.28 -6.11 1.24
N ALA A 45 1.80 -7.23 0.69
CA ALA A 45 0.42 -7.37 0.25
C ALA A 45 -0.60 -7.17 1.40
N THR A 46 -0.33 -7.78 2.55
CA THR A 46 -1.16 -7.66 3.77
C THR A 46 -1.13 -6.24 4.32
N ALA A 47 0.03 -5.59 4.33
CA ALA A 47 0.19 -4.22 4.79
C ALA A 47 -0.60 -3.23 3.93
N LEU A 48 -0.54 -3.39 2.60
CA LEU A 48 -1.33 -2.59 1.67
C LEU A 48 -2.83 -2.82 1.88
N HIS A 49 -3.27 -4.07 2.02
CA HIS A 49 -4.67 -4.39 2.31
C HIS A 49 -5.16 -3.71 3.60
N LYS A 50 -4.38 -3.77 4.69
CA LYS A 50 -4.74 -3.15 5.96
C LYS A 50 -4.83 -1.62 5.86
N ALA A 51 -3.88 -0.99 5.16
CA ALA A 51 -3.91 0.46 4.91
C ALA A 51 -5.19 0.86 4.17
N LEU A 52 -5.51 0.20 3.05
CA LEU A 52 -6.72 0.48 2.25
C LEU A 52 -8.02 0.19 3.00
N LYS A 53 -8.02 -0.80 3.90
CA LYS A 53 -9.16 -1.12 4.75
C LYS A 53 -9.39 -0.07 5.84
N LYS A 54 -8.35 0.59 6.35
CA LYS A 54 -8.50 1.72 7.28
C LYS A 54 -9.22 2.89 6.60
N LEU A 55 -8.88 3.14 5.33
CA LEU A 55 -9.52 4.15 4.47
C LEU A 55 -10.96 3.81 4.06
N GLN A 56 -11.46 2.59 4.30
CA GLN A 56 -12.89 2.29 4.10
C GLN A 56 -13.80 3.05 5.04
N ARG A 57 -13.27 3.51 6.17
CA ARG A 57 -14.04 4.19 7.22
C ARG A 57 -14.02 5.71 7.07
N SER A 58 -13.34 6.24 6.06
CA SER A 58 -13.28 7.68 5.75
C SER A 58 -14.16 8.03 4.56
N ASP A 59 -14.42 9.33 4.38
CA ASP A 59 -15.20 9.90 3.27
C ASP A 59 -14.42 9.95 1.94
N ILE A 60 -13.44 9.06 1.77
CA ILE A 60 -12.59 9.04 0.58
C ILE A 60 -13.29 8.25 -0.53
N PRO A 61 -13.44 8.84 -1.73
CA PRO A 61 -14.06 8.17 -2.87
C PRO A 61 -13.42 6.82 -3.19
N LEU A 62 -14.25 5.86 -3.64
CA LEU A 62 -13.80 4.51 -3.95
C LEU A 62 -12.66 4.50 -4.99
N GLU A 63 -12.77 5.33 -6.02
CA GLU A 63 -11.78 5.51 -7.09
C GLU A 63 -10.40 5.93 -6.59
N GLN A 64 -10.32 6.63 -5.45
CA GLN A 64 -9.06 7.03 -4.83
C GLN A 64 -8.44 5.89 -3.99
N ARG A 65 -9.18 4.81 -3.74
CA ARG A 65 -8.78 3.70 -2.86
C ARG A 65 -8.48 2.42 -3.64
N ILE A 66 -9.26 2.09 -4.67
CA ILE A 66 -9.09 0.85 -5.46
C ILE A 66 -7.91 0.90 -6.44
N VAL A 67 -7.32 2.08 -6.61
CA VAL A 67 -6.26 2.36 -7.56
C VAL A 67 -4.92 1.69 -7.20
N PHE A 68 -4.73 1.31 -5.95
CA PHE A 68 -3.47 0.75 -5.47
C PHE A 68 -3.36 -0.75 -5.73
N VAL A 69 -2.26 -1.17 -6.35
CA VAL A 69 -1.98 -2.56 -6.69
C VAL A 69 -0.62 -3.00 -6.14
N HIS A 70 -0.56 -4.26 -5.71
CA HIS A 70 0.68 -4.96 -5.35
C HIS A 70 0.94 -6.04 -6.40
N ILE A 71 2.13 -6.04 -6.99
CA ILE A 71 2.56 -7.01 -8.00
C ILE A 71 3.86 -7.65 -7.51
N GLY A 72 3.90 -8.99 -7.41
CA GLY A 72 5.10 -9.73 -6.99
C GLY A 72 4.84 -10.68 -5.82
N VAL A 73 5.92 -11.30 -5.33
CA VAL A 73 5.89 -12.39 -4.32
C VAL A 73 7.00 -12.27 -3.27
#